data_AF-A0A2U8FRH3-F1
#
_entry.id   AF-A0A2U8FRH3-F1
#
_cell.length_a   1.000
_cell.length_b   1.000
_cell.length_c   1.000
_cell.angle_alpha   90.00
_cell.angle_beta   90.00
_cell.angle_gamma   90.00
#
_symmetry.space_group_name_H-M   'P 1'
#
loop_
_entity.id
_entity.type
_entity.pdbx_description
1 polymer ?
#
loop_
_entity_poly.entity_id
_entity_poly.type
_entity_poly.pdbx_seq_one_letter_code
_entity_poly.pdbx_strand_id
1 'polypeptide(L)'
;MVLTAACGWLWLQRPQAAVAPTQARAHFQRAEQWLRAHEGDVLGDANAALWWMVSEAGRVSASPYLSDLVRRAWQRHHPEDQPRTPWRRLVQPAAPIDVGEVDTTALLPYQRFMLHAVTCGQPGVPPDDATAYLHRNVCRPMVGRVWFEDRVCSTHQLMAIQLHRRTGCPDAQGAPAVARSLLDDIRTQLWVDVLVKDAYVQRVLMLAWVDGPGAPRAAWVRRVLASQRDDGSWDGRFQLPELPSVLQPWRVAAAWPAALGGTASRSPDFHATAQGLLLSALLAYPEAAPVHARR
;
A
#
# COMPACT_ATOMS: atom_id res chain seq x y z
N MET A 1 1.54 34.76 7.89
CA MET A 1 1.60 33.29 8.04
C MET A 1 0.84 32.52 6.94
N VAL A 2 -0.29 33.01 6.40
CA VAL A 2 -1.04 32.30 5.33
C VAL A 2 -0.23 32.19 4.02
N LEU A 3 0.43 33.27 3.60
CA LEU A 3 1.29 33.28 2.40
C LEU A 3 2.47 32.29 2.49
N THR A 4 3.11 32.16 3.66
CA THR A 4 4.26 31.25 3.84
C THR A 4 3.85 29.78 3.81
N ALA A 5 2.65 29.44 4.32
CA ALA A 5 2.12 28.08 4.26
C ALA A 5 1.76 27.67 2.82
N ALA A 6 1.10 28.56 2.07
CA ALA A 6 0.76 28.31 0.66
C ALA A 6 2.01 28.17 -0.23
N CYS A 7 3.06 28.97 0.01
CA CYS A 7 4.33 28.83 -0.71
C CYS A 7 5.05 27.51 -0.40
N GLY A 8 5.11 27.09 0.88
CA GLY A 8 5.71 25.81 1.27
C GLY A 8 4.95 24.61 0.68
N TRP A 9 3.63 24.69 0.67
CA TRP A 9 2.74 23.73 0.03
C TRP A 9 3.03 23.55 -1.47
N LEU A 10 3.04 24.66 -2.22
CA LEU A 10 3.30 24.64 -3.65
C LEU A 10 4.73 24.16 -3.96
N TRP A 11 5.68 24.54 -3.11
CA TRP A 11 7.06 24.06 -3.23
C TRP A 11 7.15 22.54 -3.09
N LEU A 12 6.43 21.96 -2.13
CA LEU A 12 6.35 20.51 -1.96
C LEU A 12 5.76 19.85 -3.22
N GLN A 13 4.79 20.49 -3.84
CA GLN A 13 4.11 20.00 -5.05
C GLN A 13 4.82 20.40 -6.36
N ARG A 14 6.05 20.94 -6.32
CA ARG A 14 6.76 21.35 -7.55
C ARG A 14 7.08 20.15 -8.44
N PRO A 15 7.10 20.32 -9.78
CA PRO A 15 7.64 19.30 -10.68
C PRO A 15 9.07 18.92 -10.28
N GLN A 16 9.37 17.62 -10.32
CA GLN A 16 10.70 17.08 -10.07
C GLN A 16 11.03 16.07 -11.17
N ALA A 17 12.33 15.87 -11.43
CA ALA A 17 12.76 14.81 -12.32
C ALA A 17 12.30 13.44 -11.81
N ALA A 18 11.86 12.57 -12.72
CA ALA A 18 11.53 11.19 -12.40
C ALA A 18 12.66 10.50 -11.63
N VAL A 19 12.31 9.54 -10.77
CA VAL A 19 13.30 8.71 -10.09
C VAL A 19 13.88 7.76 -11.12
N ALA A 20 15.22 7.72 -11.22
CA ALA A 20 15.89 6.78 -12.12
C ALA A 20 15.68 5.34 -11.64
N PRO A 21 15.48 4.36 -12.54
CA PRO A 21 15.33 2.96 -12.14
C PRO A 21 16.50 2.42 -11.29
N THR A 22 17.72 2.90 -11.53
CA THR A 22 18.91 2.55 -10.73
C THR A 22 18.81 3.06 -9.30
N GLN A 23 18.26 4.27 -9.09
CA GLN A 23 18.01 4.80 -7.76
C GLN A 23 16.95 3.96 -7.04
N ALA A 24 15.81 3.68 -7.69
CA ALA A 24 14.77 2.84 -7.12
C ALA A 24 15.27 1.43 -6.76
N ARG A 25 16.16 0.86 -7.60
CA ARG A 25 16.80 -0.44 -7.34
C ARG A 25 17.64 -0.43 -6.07
N ALA A 26 18.35 0.64 -5.78
CA ALA A 26 19.11 0.77 -4.54
C ALA A 26 18.20 0.77 -3.30
N HIS A 27 17.04 1.45 -3.36
CA HIS A 27 16.03 1.40 -2.29
C HIS A 27 15.45 0.00 -2.11
N PHE A 28 15.13 -0.68 -3.22
CA PHE A 28 14.66 -2.08 -3.21
C PHE A 28 15.69 -3.02 -2.56
N GLN A 29 16.96 -2.94 -2.94
CA GLN A 29 18.02 -3.80 -2.42
C GLN A 29 18.23 -3.61 -0.91
N ARG A 30 18.18 -2.36 -0.40
CA ARG A 30 18.25 -2.11 1.04
C ARG A 30 17.04 -2.67 1.77
N ALA A 31 15.84 -2.57 1.20
CA ALA A 31 14.63 -3.14 1.78
C ALA A 31 14.69 -4.67 1.84
N GLU A 32 15.18 -5.32 0.77
CA GLU A 32 15.40 -6.76 0.76
C GLU A 32 16.45 -7.18 1.80
N GLN A 33 17.54 -6.42 1.92
CA GLN A 33 18.56 -6.66 2.94
C GLN A 33 18.00 -6.52 4.36
N TRP A 34 17.11 -5.54 4.58
CA TRP A 34 16.42 -5.38 5.85
C TRP A 34 15.57 -6.60 6.19
N LEU A 35 14.79 -7.13 5.23
CA LEU A 35 13.99 -8.35 5.41
C LEU A 35 14.86 -9.55 5.79
N ARG A 36 16.04 -9.69 5.17
CA ARG A 36 17.01 -10.75 5.53
C ARG A 36 17.48 -10.64 6.97
N ALA A 37 17.76 -9.43 7.43
CA ALA A 37 18.25 -9.18 8.78
C ALA A 37 17.16 -9.34 9.86
N HIS A 38 15.88 -9.20 9.49
CA HIS A 38 14.74 -9.24 10.42
C HIS A 38 13.79 -10.40 10.13
N GLU A 39 14.29 -11.45 9.48
CA GLU A 39 13.48 -12.53 8.95
C GLU A 39 12.67 -13.25 10.04
N GLY A 40 13.25 -13.44 11.23
CA GLY A 40 12.58 -14.06 12.37
C GLY A 40 11.31 -13.32 12.81
N ASP A 41 11.39 -11.98 12.87
CA ASP A 41 10.26 -11.13 13.26
C ASP A 41 9.23 -11.07 12.14
N VAL A 42 9.69 -10.88 10.90
CA VAL A 42 8.82 -10.77 9.71
C VAL A 42 8.02 -12.05 9.49
N LEU A 43 8.64 -13.22 9.60
CA LEU A 43 7.94 -14.51 9.49
C LEU A 43 6.89 -14.70 10.59
N GLY A 44 6.96 -13.97 11.70
CA GLY A 44 5.96 -14.00 12.76
C GLY A 44 4.63 -13.33 12.36
N ASP A 45 4.60 -12.49 11.32
CA ASP A 45 3.42 -11.74 10.92
C ASP A 45 2.52 -12.58 9.99
N ALA A 46 1.23 -12.70 10.33
CA ALA A 46 0.24 -13.47 9.59
C ALA A 46 -0.59 -12.62 8.59
N ASN A 47 -0.28 -11.33 8.43
CA ASN A 47 -1.04 -10.44 7.57
C ASN A 47 -0.81 -10.77 6.08
N ALA A 48 -1.78 -11.46 5.48
CA ALA A 48 -1.71 -11.90 4.09
C ALA A 48 -1.62 -10.76 3.07
N ALA A 49 -2.09 -9.55 3.39
CA ALA A 49 -1.94 -8.39 2.50
C ALA A 49 -0.47 -7.92 2.43
N LEU A 50 0.28 -7.99 3.53
CA LEU A 50 1.72 -7.67 3.52
C LEU A 50 2.50 -8.71 2.72
N TRP A 51 2.18 -9.99 2.91
CA TRP A 51 2.78 -11.08 2.15
C TRP A 51 2.45 -11.04 0.66
N TRP A 52 1.27 -10.56 0.29
CA TRP A 52 0.96 -10.24 -1.11
C TRP A 52 1.91 -9.18 -1.68
N MET A 53 2.20 -8.11 -0.93
CA MET A 53 3.15 -7.07 -1.39
C MET A 53 4.56 -7.63 -1.59
N VAL A 54 5.03 -8.44 -0.64
CA VAL A 54 6.35 -9.13 -0.73
C VAL A 54 6.38 -10.08 -1.93
N SER A 55 5.29 -10.84 -2.15
CA SER A 55 5.15 -11.73 -3.31
C SER A 55 5.18 -10.98 -4.63
N GLU A 56 4.44 -9.86 -4.75
CA GLU A 56 4.48 -9.05 -5.96
C GLU A 56 5.85 -8.41 -6.18
N ALA A 57 6.51 -7.97 -5.11
CA ALA A 57 7.86 -7.42 -5.21
C ALA A 57 8.84 -8.50 -5.71
N GLY A 58 8.75 -9.73 -5.19
CA GLY A 58 9.53 -10.87 -5.65
C GLY A 58 9.26 -11.22 -7.11
N ARG A 59 7.99 -11.21 -7.54
CA ARG A 59 7.61 -11.46 -8.93
C ARG A 59 8.15 -10.39 -9.89
N VAL A 60 7.98 -9.11 -9.55
CA VAL A 60 8.41 -7.98 -10.40
C VAL A 60 9.93 -7.88 -10.49
N SER A 61 10.65 -8.16 -9.40
CA SER A 61 12.11 -8.12 -9.35
C SER A 61 12.80 -9.43 -9.76
N ALA A 62 12.04 -10.51 -9.93
CA ALA A 62 12.55 -11.87 -10.03
C ALA A 62 13.50 -12.27 -8.88
N SER A 63 13.29 -11.74 -7.66
CA SER A 63 14.13 -12.05 -6.50
C SER A 63 13.82 -13.45 -5.95
N PRO A 64 14.76 -14.42 -6.05
CA PRO A 64 14.54 -15.78 -5.53
C PRO A 64 14.34 -15.79 -4.02
N TYR A 65 15.00 -14.87 -3.31
CA TYR A 65 14.88 -14.75 -1.87
C TYR A 65 13.47 -14.34 -1.43
N LEU A 66 12.87 -13.33 -2.07
CA LEU A 66 11.52 -12.90 -1.71
C LEU A 66 10.50 -14.01 -2.01
N SER A 67 10.66 -14.72 -3.12
CA SER A 67 9.83 -15.89 -3.44
C SER A 67 9.95 -16.99 -2.37
N ASP A 68 11.17 -17.29 -1.93
CA ASP A 68 11.42 -18.27 -0.87
C ASP A 68 10.87 -17.82 0.50
N LEU A 69 11.06 -16.56 0.85
CA LEU A 69 10.56 -15.96 2.08
C LEU A 69 9.03 -16.06 2.19
N VAL A 70 8.31 -15.70 1.12
CA VAL A 70 6.85 -15.83 1.03
C VAL A 70 6.40 -17.27 1.20
N ARG A 71 7.10 -18.22 0.56
CA ARG A 71 6.81 -19.66 0.70
C ARG A 71 6.94 -20.11 2.15
N ARG A 72 8.01 -19.71 2.84
CA ARG A 72 8.25 -20.08 4.25
C ARG A 72 7.25 -19.42 5.20
N ALA A 73 6.89 -18.16 4.96
CA ALA A 73 5.83 -17.48 5.70
C ALA A 73 4.49 -18.22 5.57
N TRP A 74 4.16 -18.63 4.35
CA TRP A 74 2.93 -19.36 4.09
C TRP A 74 2.91 -20.72 4.79
N GLN A 75 4.02 -21.47 4.73
CA GLN A 75 4.16 -22.75 5.45
C GLN A 75 4.03 -22.61 6.97
N ARG A 76 4.49 -21.48 7.53
CA ARG A 76 4.43 -21.23 8.98
C ARG A 76 3.02 -20.95 9.48
N HIS A 77 2.23 -20.15 8.74
CA HIS A 77 0.89 -19.73 9.17
C HIS A 77 -0.24 -20.61 8.64
N HIS A 78 0.04 -21.41 7.61
CA HIS A 78 -0.94 -22.28 6.94
C HIS A 78 -0.30 -23.64 6.65
N PRO A 79 -0.10 -24.48 7.68
CA PRO A 79 0.43 -25.83 7.50
C PRO A 79 -0.46 -26.65 6.56
N GLU A 80 0.11 -27.69 5.92
CA GLU A 80 -0.53 -28.43 4.82
C GLU A 80 -1.86 -29.11 5.18
N ASP A 81 -2.13 -29.28 6.47
CA ASP A 81 -3.37 -29.80 7.06
C ASP A 81 -4.46 -28.72 7.23
N GLN A 82 -4.14 -27.43 7.09
CA GLN A 82 -5.07 -26.29 7.12
C GLN A 82 -5.08 -25.45 5.82
N PRO A 83 -5.09 -26.04 4.61
CA PRO A 83 -4.65 -25.34 3.39
C PRO A 83 -5.68 -24.38 2.78
N ARG A 84 -6.83 -24.15 3.42
CA ARG A 84 -8.04 -23.63 2.74
C ARG A 84 -8.50 -22.23 3.13
N THR A 85 -7.68 -21.46 3.84
CA THR A 85 -8.01 -20.04 4.11
C THR A 85 -8.16 -19.25 2.80
N PRO A 86 -9.21 -18.43 2.62
CA PRO A 86 -9.39 -17.64 1.41
C PRO A 86 -8.31 -16.57 1.23
N TRP A 87 -7.64 -16.16 2.32
CA TRP A 87 -6.54 -15.19 2.27
C TRP A 87 -5.35 -15.69 1.43
N ARG A 88 -5.23 -17.01 1.23
CA ARG A 88 -4.24 -17.61 0.32
C ARG A 88 -4.31 -17.03 -1.09
N ARG A 89 -5.51 -16.70 -1.54
CA ARG A 89 -5.73 -16.16 -2.90
C ARG A 89 -5.20 -14.75 -3.10
N LEU A 90 -4.84 -14.04 -2.03
CA LEU A 90 -4.07 -12.80 -2.17
C LEU A 90 -2.71 -13.06 -2.82
N VAL A 91 -2.01 -14.12 -2.39
CA VAL A 91 -0.68 -14.51 -2.88
C VAL A 91 -0.75 -15.48 -4.06
N GLN A 92 -1.69 -16.42 -4.02
CA GLN A 92 -1.88 -17.48 -5.01
C GLN A 92 -3.32 -17.41 -5.56
N PRO A 93 -3.62 -16.55 -6.56
CA PRO A 93 -4.99 -16.28 -7.02
C PRO A 93 -5.80 -17.52 -7.41
N ALA A 94 -5.14 -18.56 -7.91
CA ALA A 94 -5.77 -19.81 -8.33
C ALA A 94 -5.88 -20.87 -7.20
N ALA A 95 -5.49 -20.54 -5.96
CA ALA A 95 -5.55 -21.50 -4.87
C ALA A 95 -7.00 -21.97 -4.61
N PRO A 96 -7.19 -23.26 -4.27
CA PRO A 96 -8.49 -23.73 -3.81
C PRO A 96 -8.87 -23.03 -2.50
N ILE A 97 -10.16 -22.79 -2.30
CA ILE A 97 -10.71 -22.18 -1.09
C ILE A 97 -11.76 -23.08 -0.47
N ASP A 98 -11.89 -23.00 0.84
CA ASP A 98 -13.02 -23.52 1.58
C ASP A 98 -13.57 -22.38 2.42
N VAL A 99 -14.78 -21.97 2.05
CA VAL A 99 -15.48 -20.86 2.68
C VAL A 99 -16.25 -21.29 3.94
N GLY A 100 -16.30 -22.60 4.24
CA GLY A 100 -17.11 -23.14 5.34
C GLY A 100 -16.69 -22.70 6.74
N GLU A 101 -15.48 -22.18 6.93
CA GLU A 101 -14.88 -21.94 8.26
C GLU A 101 -14.49 -20.47 8.53
N VAL A 102 -14.86 -19.53 7.66
CA VAL A 102 -14.44 -18.13 7.85
C VAL A 102 -15.43 -17.39 8.75
N ASP A 103 -15.01 -17.14 10.00
CA ASP A 103 -15.72 -16.21 10.87
C ASP A 103 -15.59 -14.77 10.35
N THR A 104 -16.67 -14.25 9.77
CA THR A 104 -16.72 -12.90 9.24
C THR A 104 -17.14 -11.85 10.27
N THR A 105 -17.53 -12.25 11.48
CA THR A 105 -18.11 -11.34 12.49
C THR A 105 -17.09 -10.32 13.00
N ALA A 106 -15.83 -10.72 13.11
CA ALA A 106 -14.73 -9.87 13.55
C ALA A 106 -14.10 -9.03 12.42
N LEU A 107 -14.51 -9.22 11.16
CA LEU A 107 -13.90 -8.52 10.03
C LEU A 107 -14.35 -7.07 9.95
N LEU A 108 -13.37 -6.18 9.78
CA LEU A 108 -13.60 -4.78 9.42
C LEU A 108 -14.23 -4.68 8.01
N PRO A 109 -14.96 -3.58 7.70
CA PRO A 109 -15.65 -3.46 6.41
C PRO A 109 -14.76 -3.70 5.18
N TYR A 110 -13.54 -3.15 5.17
CA TYR A 110 -12.61 -3.35 4.05
C TYR A 110 -12.13 -4.82 3.93
N GLN A 111 -11.99 -5.52 5.06
CA GLN A 111 -11.57 -6.92 5.08
C GLN A 111 -12.67 -7.81 4.48
N ARG A 112 -13.95 -7.50 4.75
CA ARG A 112 -15.08 -8.19 4.11
C ARG A 112 -15.05 -8.01 2.60
N PHE A 113 -14.68 -6.82 2.12
CA PHE A 113 -14.54 -6.60 0.69
C PHE A 113 -13.34 -7.34 0.08
N MET A 114 -12.18 -7.34 0.74
CA MET A 114 -11.05 -8.16 0.30
C MET A 114 -11.41 -9.65 0.28
N LEU A 115 -12.14 -10.13 1.29
CA LEU A 115 -12.66 -11.50 1.33
C LEU A 115 -13.55 -11.79 0.12
N HIS A 116 -14.52 -10.91 -0.16
CA HIS A 116 -15.38 -11.02 -1.35
C HIS A 116 -14.56 -11.07 -2.65
N ALA A 117 -13.57 -10.19 -2.79
CA ALA A 117 -12.70 -10.11 -3.96
C ALA A 117 -11.88 -11.39 -4.20
N VAL A 118 -11.47 -12.09 -3.13
CA VAL A 118 -10.70 -13.33 -3.27
C VAL A 118 -11.58 -14.58 -3.36
N THR A 119 -12.81 -14.55 -2.83
CA THR A 119 -13.76 -15.67 -2.90
C THR A 119 -14.73 -15.59 -4.08
N CYS A 120 -14.74 -14.48 -4.82
CA CYS A 120 -15.71 -14.22 -5.90
C CYS A 120 -17.17 -14.26 -5.43
N GLY A 121 -17.42 -13.85 -4.19
CA GLY A 121 -18.76 -13.84 -3.61
C GLY A 121 -19.36 -15.24 -3.37
N GLN A 122 -18.53 -16.26 -3.12
CA GLN A 122 -19.01 -17.61 -2.82
C GLN A 122 -19.97 -17.65 -1.60
N PRO A 123 -20.94 -18.59 -1.59
CA PRO A 123 -21.91 -18.74 -0.50
C PRO A 123 -21.23 -18.94 0.86
N GLY A 124 -21.81 -18.36 1.92
CA GLY A 124 -21.27 -18.43 3.29
C GLY A 124 -20.49 -17.18 3.71
N VAL A 125 -20.08 -16.33 2.76
CA VAL A 125 -19.69 -14.95 3.05
C VAL A 125 -20.96 -14.11 3.07
N PRO A 126 -21.31 -13.42 4.19
CA PRO A 126 -22.50 -12.58 4.23
C PRO A 126 -22.50 -11.61 3.06
N PRO A 127 -23.63 -11.43 2.36
CA PRO A 127 -23.75 -10.53 1.23
C PRO A 127 -23.65 -9.03 1.60
N ASP A 128 -23.08 -8.70 2.77
CA ASP A 128 -22.86 -7.36 3.32
C ASP A 128 -22.34 -6.39 2.27
N ASP A 129 -23.21 -5.72 1.52
CA ASP A 129 -22.96 -4.62 0.57
C ASP A 129 -21.64 -4.70 -0.26
N ALA A 130 -21.02 -5.89 -0.38
CA ALA A 130 -19.63 -6.05 -0.84
C ALA A 130 -19.58 -5.82 -2.36
N THR A 131 -20.69 -6.12 -3.01
CA THR A 131 -20.96 -5.77 -4.41
C THR A 131 -21.03 -4.26 -4.60
N ALA A 132 -21.51 -3.46 -3.63
CA ALA A 132 -21.49 -2.01 -3.76
C ALA A 132 -20.08 -1.45 -3.89
N TYR A 133 -19.04 -2.12 -3.36
CA TYR A 133 -17.65 -1.70 -3.57
C TYR A 133 -17.16 -1.93 -5.01
N LEU A 134 -17.81 -2.80 -5.79
CA LEU A 134 -17.52 -3.00 -7.22
C LEU A 134 -18.26 -2.00 -8.11
N HIS A 135 -19.40 -1.48 -7.65
CA HIS A 135 -20.28 -0.64 -8.47
C HIS A 135 -20.35 0.83 -8.01
N ARG A 136 -19.89 1.14 -6.80
CA ARG A 136 -19.94 2.48 -6.20
C ARG A 136 -18.62 2.80 -5.51
N ASN A 137 -18.20 4.05 -5.59
CA ASN A 137 -17.12 4.56 -4.75
C ASN A 137 -17.67 4.85 -3.35
N VAL A 138 -17.54 3.89 -2.43
CA VAL A 138 -18.11 4.00 -1.06
C VAL A 138 -17.34 4.97 -0.17
N CYS A 139 -16.17 5.40 -0.62
CA CYS A 139 -15.34 6.41 0.03
C CYS A 139 -15.80 7.84 -0.26
N ARG A 140 -16.96 8.03 -0.89
CA ARG A 140 -17.56 9.34 -1.16
C ARG A 140 -18.79 9.62 -0.28
N PRO A 141 -19.01 10.89 0.13
CA PRO A 141 -18.13 12.04 -0.10
C PRO A 141 -16.84 11.96 0.73
N MET A 142 -15.69 12.34 0.12
CA MET A 142 -14.37 12.19 0.75
C MET A 142 -14.26 12.90 2.11
N VAL A 143 -14.93 14.05 2.27
CA VAL A 143 -14.91 14.83 3.52
C VAL A 143 -15.30 13.95 4.71
N GLY A 144 -16.46 13.29 4.66
CA GLY A 144 -16.88 12.39 5.74
C GLY A 144 -16.08 11.09 5.76
N ARG A 145 -16.10 10.36 4.64
CA ARG A 145 -15.61 8.97 4.60
C ARG A 145 -14.09 8.83 4.67
N VAL A 146 -13.34 9.78 4.10
CA VAL A 146 -11.87 9.67 4.03
C VAL A 146 -11.19 10.54 5.08
N TRP A 147 -11.60 11.82 5.18
CA TRP A 147 -10.88 12.77 6.03
C TRP A 147 -11.24 12.64 7.52
N PHE A 148 -12.48 12.21 7.83
CA PHE A 148 -12.94 12.06 9.21
C PHE A 148 -13.05 10.59 9.67
N GLU A 149 -13.35 9.64 8.78
CA GLU A 149 -13.53 8.24 9.14
C GLU A 149 -12.29 7.38 8.83
N ASP A 150 -12.01 7.11 7.55
CA ASP A 150 -10.96 6.17 7.12
C ASP A 150 -10.06 6.75 6.03
N ARG A 151 -8.85 7.18 6.41
CA ARG A 151 -7.86 7.78 5.51
C ARG A 151 -7.32 6.84 4.43
N VAL A 152 -7.52 5.54 4.57
CA VAL A 152 -7.09 4.50 3.63
C VAL A 152 -8.27 3.83 2.91
N CYS A 153 -9.49 4.36 3.05
CA CYS A 153 -10.67 3.82 2.37
C CYS A 153 -10.44 3.67 0.85
N SER A 154 -9.95 4.74 0.19
CA SER A 154 -9.77 4.72 -1.26
C SER A 154 -8.72 3.71 -1.72
N THR A 155 -7.63 3.55 -0.96
CA THR A 155 -6.57 2.58 -1.29
C THR A 155 -7.04 1.15 -1.04
N HIS A 156 -7.74 0.88 0.06
CA HIS A 156 -8.31 -0.43 0.37
C HIS A 156 -9.37 -0.86 -0.65
N GLN A 157 -10.30 0.02 -1.00
CA GLN A 157 -11.30 -0.27 -2.03
C GLN A 157 -10.63 -0.53 -3.38
N LEU A 158 -9.66 0.30 -3.79
CA LEU A 158 -8.96 0.10 -5.04
C LEU A 158 -8.18 -1.22 -5.06
N MET A 159 -7.51 -1.57 -3.96
CA MET A 159 -6.78 -2.83 -3.82
C MET A 159 -7.72 -4.03 -3.99
N ALA A 160 -8.86 -4.05 -3.30
CA ALA A 160 -9.81 -5.15 -3.41
C ALA A 160 -10.45 -5.25 -4.81
N ILE A 161 -10.69 -4.13 -5.52
CA ILE A 161 -11.07 -4.18 -6.94
C ILE A 161 -9.98 -4.88 -7.79
N GLN A 162 -8.71 -4.55 -7.58
CA GLN A 162 -7.63 -5.20 -8.34
C GLN A 162 -7.49 -6.69 -7.98
N LEU A 163 -7.68 -7.04 -6.71
CA LEU A 163 -7.69 -8.44 -6.28
C LEU A 163 -8.83 -9.21 -6.94
N HIS A 164 -10.05 -8.65 -7.00
CA HIS A 164 -11.20 -9.24 -7.68
C HIS A 164 -10.93 -9.53 -9.17
N ARG A 165 -10.27 -8.58 -9.84
CA ARG A 165 -9.83 -8.76 -11.24
C ARG A 165 -8.76 -9.85 -11.35
N ARG A 166 -7.81 -9.88 -10.42
CA ARG A 166 -6.67 -10.80 -10.41
C ARG A 166 -7.09 -12.24 -10.13
N THR A 167 -8.08 -12.45 -9.26
CA THR A 167 -8.65 -13.77 -8.96
C THR A 167 -9.58 -14.28 -10.05
N GLY A 168 -9.85 -13.48 -11.10
CA GLY A 168 -10.68 -13.88 -12.24
C GLY A 168 -12.16 -13.96 -11.88
N CYS A 169 -12.61 -13.22 -10.87
CA CYS A 169 -14.01 -13.24 -10.45
C CYS A 169 -14.93 -12.69 -11.54
N PRO A 170 -16.13 -13.28 -11.70
CA PRO A 170 -17.14 -12.75 -12.62
C PRO A 170 -17.66 -11.39 -12.14
N ASP A 171 -18.40 -10.71 -13.02
CA ASP A 171 -19.11 -9.47 -12.74
C ASP A 171 -18.26 -8.32 -12.17
N ALA A 172 -17.33 -7.83 -13.00
CA ALA A 172 -16.53 -6.65 -12.71
C ALA A 172 -16.93 -5.44 -13.59
N GLN A 173 -18.15 -5.39 -14.12
CA GLN A 173 -18.51 -4.41 -15.16
C GLN A 173 -18.41 -2.95 -14.65
N GLY A 174 -18.79 -2.70 -13.39
CA GLY A 174 -18.65 -1.38 -12.74
C GLY A 174 -17.22 -1.05 -12.27
N ALA A 175 -16.40 -2.08 -12.07
CA ALA A 175 -15.14 -1.95 -11.36
C ALA A 175 -14.12 -1.01 -12.03
N PRO A 176 -13.97 -0.96 -13.38
CA PRO A 176 -13.09 0.01 -14.02
C PRO A 176 -13.49 1.47 -13.76
N ALA A 177 -14.79 1.78 -13.77
CA ALA A 177 -15.26 3.14 -13.51
C ALA A 177 -15.02 3.55 -12.05
N VAL A 178 -15.29 2.64 -11.11
CA VAL A 178 -15.00 2.86 -9.69
C VAL A 178 -13.50 3.00 -9.45
N ALA A 179 -12.67 2.14 -10.06
CA ALA A 179 -11.22 2.21 -9.95
C ALA A 179 -10.66 3.56 -10.42
N ARG A 180 -11.13 4.08 -11.56
CA ARG A 180 -10.75 5.43 -12.04
C ARG A 180 -11.15 6.51 -11.04
N SER A 181 -12.37 6.47 -10.52
CA SER A 181 -12.81 7.43 -9.50
C SER A 181 -11.96 7.37 -8.23
N LEU A 182 -11.54 6.18 -7.80
CA LEU A 182 -10.69 6.00 -6.62
C LEU A 182 -9.27 6.52 -6.85
N LEU A 183 -8.73 6.32 -8.05
CA LEU A 183 -7.42 6.86 -8.44
C LEU A 183 -7.43 8.40 -8.41
N ASP A 184 -8.52 9.04 -8.85
CA ASP A 184 -8.68 10.50 -8.78
C ASP A 184 -8.81 11.00 -7.33
N ASP A 185 -9.53 10.25 -6.48
CA ASP A 185 -9.59 10.54 -5.04
C ASP A 185 -8.20 10.41 -4.39
N ILE A 186 -7.43 9.38 -4.75
CA ILE A 186 -6.04 9.18 -4.28
C ILE A 186 -5.14 10.34 -4.72
N ARG A 187 -5.23 10.79 -5.97
CA ARG A 187 -4.48 11.97 -6.46
C ARG A 187 -4.85 13.23 -5.69
N THR A 188 -6.13 13.44 -5.40
CA THR A 188 -6.61 14.56 -4.60
C THR A 188 -6.06 14.49 -3.18
N GLN A 189 -6.10 13.31 -2.56
CA GLN A 189 -5.53 13.07 -1.24
C GLN A 189 -4.02 13.31 -1.21
N LEU A 190 -3.24 12.85 -2.19
CA LEU A 190 -1.79 13.10 -2.28
C LEU A 190 -1.44 14.54 -2.62
N TRP A 191 -2.37 15.24 -3.29
CA TRP A 191 -2.24 16.67 -3.43
C TRP A 191 -2.31 17.29 -2.04
N VAL A 192 -3.40 17.06 -1.27
CA VAL A 192 -3.77 17.68 0.04
C VAL A 192 -3.03 17.13 1.29
N ASP A 193 -2.53 15.92 1.25
CA ASP A 193 -1.74 15.32 2.33
C ASP A 193 -0.24 15.46 2.04
N VAL A 194 0.47 16.24 2.85
CA VAL A 194 1.94 16.38 2.76
C VAL A 194 2.69 15.46 3.70
N LEU A 195 2.00 14.80 4.64
CA LEU A 195 2.65 13.99 5.65
C LEU A 195 2.89 12.58 5.12
N VAL A 196 4.16 12.17 5.09
CA VAL A 196 4.56 10.84 4.62
C VAL A 196 4.31 9.80 5.72
N LYS A 197 3.04 9.43 5.92
CA LYS A 197 2.58 8.34 6.81
C LYS A 197 2.30 7.07 6.01
N ASP A 198 1.95 5.97 6.69
CA ASP A 198 1.49 4.73 6.04
C ASP A 198 0.47 4.98 4.90
N ALA A 199 -0.60 5.74 5.17
CA ALA A 199 -1.59 6.08 4.14
C ALA A 199 -1.00 6.81 2.92
N TYR A 200 0.05 7.61 3.10
CA TYR A 200 0.75 8.28 1.99
C TYR A 200 1.50 7.27 1.13
N VAL A 201 2.25 6.35 1.77
CA VAL A 201 2.98 5.29 1.08
C VAL A 201 2.01 4.40 0.31
N GLN A 202 0.91 3.97 0.94
CA GLN A 202 -0.16 3.21 0.28
C GLN A 202 -0.71 3.92 -0.96
N ARG A 203 -1.01 5.21 -0.87
CA ARG A 203 -1.54 5.99 -2.00
C ARG A 203 -0.58 6.06 -3.18
N VAL A 204 0.71 6.33 -2.92
CA VAL A 204 1.74 6.36 -3.96
C VAL A 204 1.92 4.98 -4.58
N LEU A 205 1.95 3.94 -3.74
CA LEU A 205 2.00 2.55 -4.18
C LEU A 205 0.81 2.18 -5.08
N MET A 206 -0.42 2.53 -4.69
CA MET A 206 -1.61 2.21 -5.46
C MET A 206 -1.63 2.88 -6.83
N LEU A 207 -1.16 4.14 -6.93
CA LEU A 207 -0.97 4.79 -8.23
C LEU A 207 0.05 4.05 -9.09
N ALA A 208 1.20 3.67 -8.52
CA ALA A 208 2.25 2.97 -9.24
C ALA A 208 1.82 1.56 -9.70
N TRP A 209 1.06 0.86 -8.86
CA TRP A 209 0.65 -0.51 -9.12
C TRP A 209 -0.47 -0.57 -10.16
N VAL A 210 -1.46 0.33 -10.09
CA VAL A 210 -2.65 0.25 -10.95
C VAL A 210 -2.47 0.98 -12.28
N ASP A 211 -1.97 2.22 -12.24
CA ASP A 211 -1.78 3.07 -13.44
C ASP A 211 -0.36 3.00 -14.01
N GLY A 212 0.51 2.22 -13.37
CA GLY A 212 1.89 1.99 -13.80
C GLY A 212 2.92 2.87 -13.08
N PRO A 213 4.21 2.51 -13.15
CA PRO A 213 5.27 3.10 -12.33
C PRO A 213 5.52 4.60 -12.61
N GLY A 214 5.08 5.11 -13.77
CA GLY A 214 5.17 6.53 -14.12
C GLY A 214 3.97 7.38 -13.69
N ALA A 215 2.90 6.78 -13.15
CA ALA A 215 1.67 7.49 -12.81
C ALA A 215 1.77 8.41 -11.58
N PRO A 216 2.48 8.04 -10.48
CA PRO A 216 2.67 8.95 -9.36
C PRO A 216 3.59 10.11 -9.74
N ARG A 217 3.33 11.31 -9.21
CA ARG A 217 4.24 12.45 -9.40
C ARG A 217 5.60 12.15 -8.76
N ALA A 218 6.68 12.50 -9.45
CA ALA A 218 8.04 12.25 -8.97
C ALA A 218 8.31 12.82 -7.57
N ALA A 219 7.72 13.98 -7.23
CA ALA A 219 7.83 14.56 -5.89
C ALA A 219 7.26 13.64 -4.80
N TRP A 220 6.15 12.95 -5.07
CA TRP A 220 5.54 12.03 -4.10
C TRP A 220 6.38 10.77 -3.92
N VAL A 221 6.88 10.21 -5.03
CA VAL A 221 7.78 9.06 -5.00
C VAL A 221 9.05 9.39 -4.22
N ARG A 222 9.68 10.53 -4.50
CA ARG A 222 10.93 10.95 -3.83
C ARG A 222 10.75 11.10 -2.33
N ARG A 223 9.60 11.61 -1.87
CA ARG A 223 9.29 11.68 -0.43
C ARG A 223 9.20 10.31 0.23
N VAL A 224 8.54 9.34 -0.44
CA VAL A 224 8.48 7.96 0.08
C VAL A 224 9.87 7.32 0.09
N LEU A 225 10.67 7.50 -0.96
CA LEU A 225 12.02 6.93 -0.99
C LEU A 225 12.96 7.61 0.02
N ALA A 226 12.82 8.91 0.23
CA ALA A 226 13.58 9.67 1.22
C ALA A 226 13.21 9.34 2.67
N SER A 227 12.03 8.74 2.92
CA SER A 227 11.66 8.25 4.25
C SER A 227 12.17 6.83 4.56
N GLN A 228 12.87 6.18 3.61
CA GLN A 228 13.56 4.93 3.92
C GLN A 228 14.71 5.22 4.89
N ARG A 229 14.80 4.42 5.94
CA ARG A 229 15.84 4.50 6.96
C ARG A 229 17.17 3.93 6.45
N ASP A 230 18.23 4.23 7.18
CA ASP A 230 19.58 3.73 6.88
C ASP A 230 19.65 2.19 6.93
N ASP A 231 18.83 1.56 7.79
CA ASP A 231 18.71 0.10 7.89
C ASP A 231 17.92 -0.55 6.74
N GLY A 232 17.30 0.24 5.86
CA GLY A 232 16.51 -0.21 4.71
C GLY A 232 15.00 -0.33 4.94
N SER A 233 14.53 -0.15 6.17
CA SER A 233 13.09 -0.18 6.50
C SER A 233 12.39 1.15 6.29
N TRP A 234 11.07 1.12 6.32
CA TRP A 234 10.22 2.30 6.46
C TRP A 234 9.51 2.27 7.82
N ASP A 235 9.20 3.45 8.32
CA ASP A 235 8.43 3.65 9.54
C ASP A 235 7.02 4.13 9.15
N GLY A 236 5.99 3.32 9.43
CA GLY A 236 4.59 3.67 9.15
C GLY A 236 4.06 4.88 9.92
N ARG A 237 4.78 5.29 10.97
CA ARG A 237 4.45 6.43 11.84
C ARG A 237 5.26 7.68 11.54
N PHE A 238 6.13 7.65 10.53
CA PHE A 238 6.97 8.78 10.17
C PHE A 238 6.12 10.03 9.84
N GLN A 239 6.48 11.18 10.40
CA GLN A 239 5.81 12.45 10.12
C GLN A 239 6.86 13.47 9.69
N LEU A 240 7.04 13.63 8.37
CA LEU A 240 7.75 14.79 7.83
C LEU A 240 6.76 15.76 7.21
N PRO A 241 6.70 17.00 7.68
CA PRO A 241 6.58 18.15 6.81
C PRO A 241 7.98 18.53 6.33
N GLU A 242 8.33 18.22 5.09
CA GLU A 242 9.52 18.79 4.45
C GLU A 242 9.29 20.28 4.16
N LEU A 243 9.43 21.15 5.15
CA LEU A 243 9.63 22.57 4.86
C LEU A 243 11.10 22.80 4.49
N PRO A 244 11.43 23.57 3.44
CA PRO A 244 12.80 24.00 3.17
C PRO A 244 13.44 24.58 4.43
N SER A 245 14.71 24.32 4.70
CA SER A 245 15.41 24.83 5.90
C SER A 245 15.28 26.35 6.07
N VAL A 246 15.21 27.10 4.97
CA VAL A 246 14.99 28.56 4.97
C VAL A 246 13.59 28.98 5.44
N LEU A 247 12.61 28.08 5.33
CA LEU A 247 11.22 28.26 5.74
C LEU A 247 10.89 27.56 7.07
N GLN A 248 11.88 26.95 7.73
CA GLN A 248 11.74 26.40 9.07
C GLN A 248 12.20 27.45 10.09
N PRO A 249 11.29 28.17 10.78
CA PRO A 249 11.70 29.01 11.89
C PRO A 249 12.42 28.12 12.91
N TRP A 250 13.61 28.51 13.36
CA TRP A 250 14.42 27.73 14.32
C TRP A 250 13.63 27.32 15.58
N ARG A 251 12.63 28.11 16.00
CA ARG A 251 11.72 27.79 17.11
C ARG A 251 10.71 26.69 16.78
N VAL A 252 10.27 26.60 15.53
CA VAL A 252 9.33 25.60 15.05
C VAL A 252 10.04 24.26 14.90
N ALA A 253 11.26 24.23 14.35
CA ALA A 253 12.09 23.02 14.30
C ALA A 253 12.42 22.45 15.69
N ALA A 254 12.62 23.31 16.70
CA ALA A 254 12.86 22.90 18.09
C ALA A 254 11.60 22.44 18.84
N ALA A 255 10.42 22.98 18.50
CA ALA A 255 9.14 22.65 19.16
C ALA A 255 8.39 21.48 18.50
N TRP A 256 8.65 21.20 17.22
CA TRP A 256 7.95 20.16 16.44
C TRP A 256 8.12 18.73 16.99
N PRO A 257 9.30 18.30 17.47
CA PRO A 257 9.49 16.95 18.01
C PRO A 257 8.66 16.70 19.28
N ALA A 258 8.41 17.74 20.08
CA ALA A 258 7.66 17.65 21.33
C ALA A 258 6.14 17.72 21.13
N ALA A 259 5.66 18.50 20.14
CA ALA A 259 4.23 18.71 19.90
C ALA A 259 3.52 17.56 19.15
N LEU A 260 4.25 16.68 18.46
CA LEU A 260 3.70 15.53 17.72
C LEU A 260 3.75 14.20 18.48
N GLY A 261 3.94 14.23 19.80
CA GLY A 261 3.86 13.02 20.61
C GLY A 261 5.10 12.16 20.49
N GLY A 262 6.24 12.71 20.90
CA GLY A 262 7.32 11.95 21.52
C GLY A 262 8.14 11.06 20.60
N THR A 263 9.26 10.64 21.17
CA THR A 263 10.11 9.54 20.72
C THR A 263 9.36 8.20 20.83
N ALA A 264 8.17 8.09 20.22
CA ALA A 264 7.54 6.81 19.99
C ALA A 264 8.60 5.93 19.34
N SER A 265 8.97 4.84 20.01
CA SER A 265 10.09 4.00 19.62
C SER A 265 9.96 3.75 18.12
N ARG A 266 10.94 4.25 17.34
CA ARG A 266 11.00 4.11 15.88
C ARG A 266 11.34 2.66 15.55
N SER A 267 10.44 1.75 15.91
CA SER A 267 10.59 0.35 15.58
C SER A 267 10.43 0.24 14.07
N PRO A 268 11.34 -0.47 13.39
CA PRO A 268 11.10 -0.92 12.04
C PRO A 268 9.70 -1.53 11.93
N ASP A 269 8.98 -1.17 10.86
CA ASP A 269 7.61 -1.63 10.64
C ASP A 269 7.57 -2.49 9.37
N PHE A 270 7.27 -3.78 9.54
CA PHE A 270 7.11 -4.69 8.41
C PHE A 270 6.02 -4.21 7.45
N HIS A 271 4.94 -3.61 7.98
CA HIS A 271 3.83 -3.11 7.18
C HIS A 271 4.29 -2.03 6.20
N ALA A 272 4.90 -0.95 6.69
CA ALA A 272 5.43 0.12 5.85
C ALA A 272 6.56 -0.38 4.93
N THR A 273 7.39 -1.30 5.41
CA THR A 273 8.52 -1.83 4.63
C THR A 273 8.05 -2.70 3.46
N ALA A 274 7.01 -3.51 3.62
CA ALA A 274 6.43 -4.28 2.53
C ALA A 274 5.87 -3.37 1.42
N GLN A 275 5.24 -2.25 1.79
CA GLN A 275 4.76 -1.25 0.83
C GLN A 275 5.90 -0.55 0.09
N GLY A 276 6.92 -0.08 0.83
CA GLY A 276 8.09 0.58 0.28
C GLY A 276 8.91 -0.35 -0.64
N LEU A 277 9.03 -1.63 -0.27
CA LEU A 277 9.64 -2.68 -1.08
C LEU A 277 8.92 -2.84 -2.42
N LEU A 278 7.59 -3.03 -2.42
CA LEU A 278 6.82 -3.20 -3.64
C LEU A 278 6.88 -1.96 -4.53
N LEU A 279 6.72 -0.76 -3.96
CA LEU A 279 6.86 0.48 -4.71
C LEU A 279 8.24 0.58 -5.37
N SER A 280 9.30 0.28 -4.62
CA SER A 280 10.68 0.31 -5.14
C SER A 280 10.89 -0.71 -6.25
N ALA A 281 10.30 -1.91 -6.15
CA ALA A 281 10.34 -2.93 -7.19
C ALA A 281 9.64 -2.47 -8.48
N LEU A 282 8.43 -1.91 -8.38
CA LEU A 282 7.68 -1.40 -9.54
C LEU A 282 8.46 -0.31 -10.29
N LEU A 283 9.13 0.58 -9.55
CA LEU A 283 9.94 1.66 -10.11
C LEU A 283 11.29 1.18 -10.68
N ALA A 284 11.90 0.16 -10.08
CA ALA A 284 13.19 -0.39 -10.49
C ALA A 284 13.10 -1.30 -11.72
N TYR A 285 11.94 -1.93 -11.93
CA TYR A 285 11.69 -2.93 -12.97
C TYR A 285 10.38 -2.64 -13.73
N PRO A 286 10.26 -1.47 -14.39
CA PRO A 286 9.00 -1.02 -14.99
C PRO A 286 8.47 -1.93 -16.10
N GLU A 287 9.36 -2.65 -16.80
CA GLU A 287 8.99 -3.61 -17.87
C GLU A 287 8.33 -4.89 -17.32
N ALA A 288 8.60 -5.23 -16.07
CA ALA A 288 8.02 -6.40 -15.38
C ALA A 288 6.78 -6.04 -14.55
N ALA A 289 6.51 -4.74 -14.39
CA ALA A 289 5.35 -4.25 -13.69
C ALA A 289 4.07 -4.65 -14.44
N PRO A 290 3.05 -5.15 -13.73
CA PRO A 290 1.84 -5.59 -14.39
C PRO A 290 1.11 -4.39 -15.00
N VAL A 291 0.91 -4.41 -16.32
CA VAL A 291 0.11 -3.40 -17.01
C VAL A 291 -1.37 -3.77 -16.82
N HIS A 292 -1.96 -3.37 -15.69
CA HIS A 292 -3.35 -3.68 -15.37
C HIS A 292 -4.37 -2.88 -16.21
N ALA A 293 -3.93 -1.93 -17.04
CA ALA A 293 -4.80 -1.17 -17.95
C ALA A 293 -4.07 -0.59 -19.19
N ARG A 294 -4.19 -1.30 -20.33
CA ARG A 294 -4.34 -0.69 -21.69
C ARG A 294 -5.41 -1.44 -22.49
N ARG A 295 -6.51 -1.84 -21.84
CA ARG A 295 -7.72 -2.36 -22.50
C ARG A 295 -8.94 -1.75 -21.85
#